data_AF-A0A957WWR1-F1
#
_entry.id   AF-A0A957WWR1-F1
#
_cell.length_a   1.000
_cell.length_b   1.000
_cell.length_c   1.000
_cell.angle_alpha   90.00
_cell.angle_beta   90.00
_cell.angle_gamma   90.00
#
_symmetry.space_group_name_H-M   'P 1'
#
loop_
_entity.id
_entity.type
_entity.pdbx_description
1 polymer ?
#
loop_
_entity_poly.entity_id
_entity_poly.type
_entity_poly.pdbx_seq_one_letter_code
_entity_poly.pdbx_strand_id
1 'polypeptide(L)'
;PSAVATKAYSDLGIPNPKADEVPDIVAQGLQKIYGFQHNDGSWGWFYDDDGGAFLTAYVLFGLISVEEAGYTVDSAVIDRGFAYIDNTLPTTDDPGIRAFVQYVKALGGQGDRSATQALVSQTATMDASQLAALALALHHNGDTANANRVLDTLLSLAKETTTTLYWPLTGDYWDWRSWQSMASDEKNTALAVKALATLRPAEPRLAKAVRWLLENRQGAGWGDTQATAFAVLGLVDVIKATGELQSNYDYTVKLNGQLIGSGTITPQSAAQSLPPITLTGKQLTAGVNRLLIERSNDTGSLYYSMLLNQQLYYDGFTPVTSRDQGLAMTRSYRLVEGTPRNDGAYNVGDLVEVTLAVASSQELWYVLISDPIPAGFEVVEERMNQASWGGYNDFFWWPEWGYNQKDARDDRVEFFVTRLWRGDHRYSYLMRATTAGAFSVLPGTATPMYKPEVWGRSASQRVLVAPERLAAQPTLAGDFDHSCQVTAFDTQLAAAAWQTTNSRHDLNGDGIVDLRDVAAVGSWQGATCG
;
A
#
# COMPACT_ATOMS: atom_id res chain seq x y z
N PRO A 1 24.28 15.34 -6.77
CA PRO A 1 23.00 15.38 -7.53
C PRO A 1 22.67 16.78 -8.08
N SER A 2 22.73 17.86 -7.27
CA SER A 2 22.34 19.22 -7.70
C SER A 2 23.14 19.75 -8.88
N ALA A 3 24.46 19.55 -8.89
CA ALA A 3 25.33 19.93 -10.00
C ALA A 3 24.95 19.21 -11.30
N VAL A 4 24.78 17.89 -11.24
CA VAL A 4 24.39 17.05 -12.39
C VAL A 4 22.99 17.40 -12.89
N ALA A 5 22.02 17.60 -12.00
CA ALA A 5 20.67 18.02 -12.38
C ALA A 5 20.69 19.39 -13.07
N THR A 6 21.47 20.34 -12.55
CA THR A 6 21.63 21.67 -13.16
C THR A 6 22.24 21.59 -14.54
N LYS A 7 23.29 20.77 -14.72
CA LYS A 7 23.84 20.51 -16.04
C LYS A 7 22.81 19.86 -16.96
N ALA A 8 22.01 18.91 -16.46
CA ALA A 8 20.94 18.32 -17.25
C ALA A 8 19.92 19.38 -17.70
N TYR A 9 19.41 20.24 -16.82
CA TYR A 9 18.54 21.36 -17.23
C TYR A 9 19.15 22.20 -18.36
N SER A 10 20.44 22.54 -18.24
CA SER A 10 21.18 23.29 -19.26
C SER A 10 21.32 22.52 -20.58
N ASP A 11 21.76 21.27 -20.54
CA ASP A 11 21.93 20.39 -21.72
C ASP A 11 20.58 20.19 -22.45
N LEU A 12 19.50 20.21 -21.69
CA LEU A 12 18.12 19.97 -22.12
C LEU A 12 17.38 21.25 -22.54
N GLY A 13 17.97 22.44 -22.32
CA GLY A 13 17.35 23.72 -22.66
C GLY A 13 16.09 24.05 -21.83
N ILE A 14 15.94 23.48 -20.64
CA ILE A 14 14.79 23.71 -19.76
C ILE A 14 15.18 24.72 -18.66
N PRO A 15 14.31 25.70 -18.32
CA PRO A 15 14.57 26.61 -17.21
C PRO A 15 14.73 25.85 -15.88
N ASN A 16 15.84 26.10 -15.18
CA ASN A 16 16.03 25.65 -13.81
C ASN A 16 15.61 26.76 -12.84
N PRO A 17 14.57 26.57 -12.01
CA PRO A 17 14.08 27.61 -11.08
C PRO A 17 15.08 27.94 -9.96
N LYS A 18 16.14 27.13 -9.80
CA LYS A 18 17.17 27.25 -8.78
C LYS A 18 18.57 27.46 -9.38
N ALA A 19 18.66 27.82 -10.66
CA ALA A 19 19.94 27.97 -11.37
C ALA A 19 20.93 28.87 -10.64
N ASP A 20 20.45 29.99 -10.08
CA ASP A 20 21.29 30.99 -9.43
C ASP A 20 21.83 30.54 -8.05
N GLU A 21 21.16 29.60 -7.38
CA GLU A 21 21.54 29.12 -6.04
C GLU A 21 22.57 27.97 -6.11
N VAL A 22 22.58 27.21 -7.21
CA VAL A 22 23.40 25.98 -7.30
C VAL A 22 24.90 26.24 -7.22
N PRO A 23 25.49 27.26 -7.89
CA PRO A 23 26.92 27.53 -7.81
C PRO A 23 27.41 27.74 -6.37
N ASP A 24 26.68 28.52 -5.57
CA ASP A 24 27.02 28.77 -4.17
C ASP A 24 26.91 27.50 -3.31
N ILE A 25 25.87 26.69 -3.54
CA ILE A 25 25.69 25.39 -2.87
C ILE A 25 26.85 24.44 -3.19
N VAL A 26 27.27 24.38 -4.46
CA VAL A 26 28.40 23.54 -4.89
C VAL A 26 29.70 24.04 -4.27
N ALA A 27 29.96 25.36 -4.29
CA ALA A 27 31.16 25.93 -3.71
C ALA A 27 31.29 25.65 -2.20
N GLN A 28 30.21 25.86 -1.43
CA GLN A 28 30.18 25.55 0.00
C GLN A 28 30.33 24.04 0.26
N GLY A 29 29.70 23.21 -0.56
CA GLY A 29 29.83 21.75 -0.49
C GLY A 29 31.26 21.27 -0.72
N LEU A 30 31.93 21.80 -1.75
CA LEU A 30 33.33 21.48 -2.05
C LEU A 30 34.26 21.90 -0.92
N GLN A 31 34.10 23.12 -0.38
CA GLN A 31 34.90 23.59 0.76
C GLN A 31 34.76 22.64 1.97
N LYS A 32 33.54 22.19 2.27
CA LYS A 32 33.31 21.23 3.36
C LYS A 32 33.97 19.89 3.08
N ILE A 33 33.79 19.33 1.88
CA ILE A 33 34.38 18.04 1.50
C ILE A 33 35.91 18.09 1.54
N TYR A 34 36.51 19.19 1.09
CA TYR A 34 37.97 19.37 1.15
C TYR A 34 38.47 19.45 2.59
N GLY A 35 37.76 20.16 3.46
CA GLY A 35 38.09 20.24 4.89
C GLY A 35 37.95 18.91 5.64
N PHE A 36 37.22 17.94 5.07
CA PHE A 36 36.99 16.62 5.67
C PHE A 36 37.96 15.55 5.14
N GLN A 37 38.84 15.88 4.18
CA GLN A 37 39.82 14.92 3.70
C GLN A 37 40.93 14.75 4.74
N HIS A 38 41.18 13.52 5.16
CA HIS A 38 42.25 13.20 6.10
C HIS A 38 43.64 13.31 5.46
N ASN A 39 44.68 13.31 6.29
CA ASN A 39 46.08 13.42 5.83
C ASN A 39 46.51 12.27 4.90
N ASP A 40 45.92 11.09 5.06
CA ASP A 40 46.16 9.92 4.22
C ASP A 40 45.37 9.94 2.89
N GLY A 41 44.52 10.95 2.69
CA GLY A 41 43.68 11.13 1.50
C GLY A 41 42.26 10.56 1.63
N SER A 42 41.93 9.89 2.73
CA SER A 42 40.63 9.26 2.94
C SER A 42 39.54 10.22 3.39
N TRP A 43 38.29 9.73 3.35
CA TRP A 43 37.14 10.32 4.04
C TRP A 43 36.45 9.29 4.93
N GLY A 44 36.08 9.74 6.14
CA GLY A 44 35.19 9.05 7.07
C GLY A 44 33.75 9.59 7.03
N TRP A 45 32.91 9.18 7.98
CA TRP A 45 31.54 9.68 8.11
C TRP A 45 31.51 11.12 8.64
N PHE A 46 32.34 11.38 9.66
CA PHE A 46 32.63 12.70 10.19
C PHE A 46 34.09 13.09 9.93
N TYR A 47 34.45 14.33 10.31
CA TYR A 47 35.76 14.92 10.04
C TYR A 47 36.91 14.28 10.85
N ASP A 48 36.58 13.56 11.92
CA ASP A 48 37.49 12.95 12.89
C ASP A 48 37.34 11.42 12.99
N ASP A 49 36.53 10.82 12.12
CA ASP A 49 36.35 9.37 12.07
C ASP A 49 37.45 8.67 11.25
N ASP A 50 37.52 7.35 11.36
CA ASP A 50 38.38 6.56 10.47
C ASP A 50 37.88 6.61 9.02
N GLY A 51 38.85 6.69 8.10
CA GLY A 51 38.60 6.58 6.67
C GLY A 51 38.18 5.17 6.25
N GLY A 52 37.46 5.07 5.13
CA GLY A 52 37.11 3.78 4.54
C GLY A 52 37.04 3.80 3.02
N ALA A 53 37.30 2.65 2.39
CA ALA A 53 37.30 2.51 0.94
C ALA A 53 35.97 2.92 0.29
N PHE A 54 34.84 2.54 0.90
CA PHE A 54 33.52 2.86 0.37
C PHE A 54 33.21 4.37 0.43
N LEU A 55 33.39 5.02 1.57
CA LEU A 55 33.12 6.45 1.73
C LEU A 55 34.07 7.30 0.88
N THR A 56 35.36 6.94 0.86
CA THR A 56 36.34 7.59 -0.01
C THR A 56 35.92 7.48 -1.48
N ALA A 57 35.52 6.31 -1.94
CA ALA A 57 35.01 6.12 -3.31
C ALA A 57 33.71 6.90 -3.56
N TYR A 58 32.80 6.99 -2.58
CA TYR A 58 31.56 7.77 -2.70
C TYR A 58 31.84 9.28 -2.83
N VAL A 59 32.78 9.80 -2.05
CA VAL A 59 33.20 11.21 -2.16
C VAL A 59 33.87 11.47 -3.51
N LEU A 60 34.78 10.59 -3.95
CA LEU A 60 35.41 10.68 -5.27
C LEU A 60 34.38 10.64 -6.39
N PHE A 61 33.39 9.76 -6.32
CA PHE A 61 32.27 9.72 -7.27
C PHE A 61 31.54 11.07 -7.35
N GLY A 62 31.28 11.68 -6.19
CA GLY A 62 30.66 13.00 -6.11
C GLY A 62 31.52 14.11 -6.73
N LEU A 63 32.82 14.14 -6.42
CA LEU A 63 33.77 15.11 -6.95
C LEU A 63 33.90 15.01 -8.48
N ILE A 64 34.04 13.79 -9.01
CA ILE A 64 34.09 13.54 -10.45
C ILE A 64 32.77 13.95 -11.11
N SER A 65 31.62 13.63 -10.51
CA SER A 65 30.32 14.03 -11.04
C SER A 65 30.12 15.56 -11.06
N VAL A 66 30.73 16.28 -10.12
CA VAL A 66 30.71 17.75 -10.07
C VAL A 66 31.63 18.35 -11.13
N GLU A 67 32.80 17.76 -11.35
CA GLU A 67 33.72 18.13 -12.41
C GLU A 67 33.10 17.91 -13.80
N GLU A 68 32.49 16.74 -14.05
CA GLU A 68 31.73 16.44 -15.27
C GLU A 68 30.53 17.38 -15.46
N ALA A 69 29.98 17.91 -14.37
CA ALA A 69 28.93 18.93 -14.39
C ALA A 69 29.44 20.33 -14.79
N GLY A 70 30.75 20.51 -14.97
CA GLY A 70 31.38 21.75 -15.42
C GLY A 70 31.84 22.68 -14.29
N TYR A 71 31.85 22.21 -13.05
CA TYR A 71 32.38 22.97 -11.91
C TYR A 71 33.85 22.64 -11.70
N THR A 72 34.64 23.63 -11.26
CA THR A 72 36.06 23.41 -10.96
C THR A 72 36.21 22.61 -9.67
N VAL A 73 36.98 21.52 -9.73
CA VAL A 73 37.34 20.67 -8.60
C VAL A 73 38.86 20.58 -8.52
N ASP A 74 39.43 20.61 -7.31
CA ASP A 74 40.87 20.46 -7.12
C ASP A 74 41.31 19.01 -7.42
N SER A 75 42.11 18.83 -8.47
CA SER A 75 42.62 17.52 -8.88
C SER A 75 43.51 16.88 -7.83
N ALA A 76 44.25 17.67 -7.03
CA ALA A 76 45.12 17.13 -5.98
C ALA A 76 44.31 16.45 -4.87
N VAL A 77 43.08 16.92 -4.60
CA VAL A 77 42.16 16.27 -3.66
C VAL A 77 41.73 14.90 -4.19
N ILE A 78 41.39 14.83 -5.47
CA ILE A 78 41.01 13.58 -6.16
C ILE A 78 42.18 12.59 -6.16
N ASP A 79 43.38 13.05 -6.53
CA ASP A 79 44.58 12.22 -6.62
C ASP A 79 44.95 11.59 -5.27
N ARG A 80 44.87 12.35 -4.17
CA ARG A 80 45.09 11.83 -2.81
C ARG A 80 44.05 10.78 -2.43
N GLY A 81 42.78 10.98 -2.80
CA GLY A 81 41.74 9.99 -2.57
C GLY A 81 41.98 8.68 -3.32
N PHE A 82 42.40 8.75 -4.59
CA PHE A 82 42.76 7.55 -5.34
C PHE A 82 44.02 6.87 -4.80
N ALA A 83 45.02 7.63 -4.34
CA ALA A 83 46.19 7.05 -3.68
C ALA A 83 45.81 6.27 -2.41
N TYR A 84 44.87 6.77 -1.60
CA TYR A 84 44.32 6.01 -0.48
C TYR A 84 43.61 4.73 -0.93
N ILE A 85 42.77 4.82 -1.97
CA ILE A 85 42.06 3.68 -2.53
C ILE A 85 43.02 2.60 -3.01
N ASP A 86 44.08 2.97 -3.73
CA ASP A 86 45.06 2.00 -4.26
C ASP A 86 45.78 1.24 -3.15
N ASN A 87 46.04 1.89 -2.02
CA ASN A 87 46.65 1.25 -0.85
C ASN A 87 45.67 0.36 -0.07
N THR A 88 44.37 0.70 -0.06
CA THR A 88 43.36 0.05 0.79
C THR A 88 42.56 -1.03 0.05
N LEU A 89 42.46 -0.94 -1.27
CA LEU A 89 41.68 -1.85 -2.09
C LEU A 89 42.16 -3.32 -2.01
N PRO A 90 43.47 -3.62 -1.95
CA PRO A 90 43.96 -5.00 -1.82
C PRO A 90 43.52 -5.71 -0.52
N THR A 91 43.25 -4.95 0.54
CA THR A 91 42.81 -5.46 1.86
C THR A 91 41.30 -5.29 2.09
N THR A 92 40.57 -4.80 1.11
CA THR A 92 39.11 -4.68 1.17
C THR A 92 38.46 -6.02 0.83
N ASP A 93 37.98 -6.74 1.84
CA ASP A 93 37.41 -8.08 1.65
C ASP A 93 36.07 -8.08 0.88
N ASP A 94 35.25 -7.06 1.08
CA ASP A 94 33.90 -7.00 0.51
C ASP A 94 33.93 -6.83 -1.02
N PRO A 95 33.44 -7.81 -1.81
CA PRO A 95 33.43 -7.72 -3.27
C PRO A 95 32.51 -6.61 -3.80
N GLY A 96 31.43 -6.29 -3.08
CA GLY A 96 30.51 -5.22 -3.44
C GLY A 96 31.13 -3.84 -3.30
N ILE A 97 31.89 -3.60 -2.22
CA ILE A 97 32.68 -2.38 -2.06
C ILE A 97 33.73 -2.30 -3.17
N ARG A 98 34.45 -3.40 -3.45
CA ARG A 98 35.42 -3.43 -4.55
C ARG A 98 34.78 -3.12 -5.90
N ALA A 99 33.58 -3.63 -6.18
CA ALA A 99 32.85 -3.33 -7.41
C ALA A 99 32.52 -1.83 -7.55
N PHE A 100 32.03 -1.20 -6.48
CA PHE A 100 31.77 0.24 -6.49
C PHE A 100 33.05 1.06 -6.63
N VAL A 101 34.13 0.69 -5.92
CA VAL A 101 35.43 1.36 -6.06
C VAL A 101 35.96 1.24 -7.50
N GLN A 102 35.86 0.07 -8.12
CA GLN A 102 36.29 -0.11 -9.52
C GLN A 102 35.47 0.73 -10.50
N TYR A 103 34.18 0.91 -10.24
CA TYR A 103 33.36 1.83 -11.02
C TYR A 103 33.85 3.27 -10.93
N VAL A 104 34.13 3.74 -9.71
CA VAL A 104 34.63 5.11 -9.49
C VAL A 104 36.03 5.31 -10.09
N LYS A 105 36.92 4.32 -9.96
CA LYS A 105 38.23 4.35 -10.64
C LYS A 105 38.08 4.45 -12.16
N ALA A 106 37.17 3.67 -12.75
CA ALA A 106 36.92 3.71 -14.19
C ALA A 106 36.37 5.07 -14.65
N LEU A 107 35.47 5.70 -13.87
CA LEU A 107 34.99 7.06 -14.12
C LEU A 107 36.11 8.10 -14.06
N GLY A 108 36.99 8.01 -13.05
CA GLY A 108 38.13 8.92 -12.90
C GLY A 108 39.29 8.66 -13.86
N GLY A 109 39.13 7.82 -14.88
CA GLY A 109 40.18 7.49 -15.85
C GLY A 109 41.30 6.59 -15.30
N GLN A 110 41.12 6.00 -14.12
CA GLN A 110 42.07 5.11 -13.44
C GLN A 110 41.60 3.65 -13.40
N GLY A 111 40.75 3.25 -14.35
CA GLY A 111 40.14 1.93 -14.38
C GLY A 111 41.14 0.79 -14.49
N ASP A 112 40.94 -0.27 -13.72
CA ASP A 112 41.71 -1.52 -13.82
C ASP A 112 40.85 -2.64 -14.39
N ARG A 113 41.01 -2.91 -15.69
CA ARG A 113 40.24 -3.93 -16.40
C ARG A 113 40.43 -5.32 -15.80
N SER A 114 41.65 -5.68 -15.42
CA SER A 114 41.95 -7.04 -14.90
C SER A 114 41.31 -7.24 -13.54
N ALA A 115 41.48 -6.27 -12.62
CA ALA A 115 40.88 -6.33 -11.29
C ALA A 115 39.34 -6.29 -11.37
N THR A 116 38.77 -5.52 -12.29
CA THR A 116 37.32 -5.49 -12.52
C THR A 116 36.80 -6.83 -13.05
N GLN A 117 37.49 -7.45 -14.01
CA GLN A 117 37.13 -8.77 -14.55
C GLN A 117 37.17 -9.87 -13.47
N ALA A 118 38.12 -9.80 -12.54
CA ALA A 118 38.24 -10.77 -11.45
C ALA A 118 37.01 -10.78 -10.51
N LEU A 119 36.24 -9.69 -10.46
CA LEU A 119 35.01 -9.61 -9.65
C LEU A 119 33.82 -10.34 -10.30
N VAL A 120 33.87 -10.66 -11.60
CA VAL A 120 32.77 -11.33 -12.32
C VAL A 120 32.44 -12.71 -11.74
N SER A 121 33.43 -13.41 -11.18
CA SER A 121 33.20 -14.71 -10.52
C SER A 121 32.52 -14.60 -9.15
N GLN A 122 32.41 -13.39 -8.59
CA GLN A 122 31.86 -13.10 -7.26
C GLN A 122 30.46 -12.47 -7.33
N THR A 123 29.85 -12.38 -8.52
CA THR A 123 28.53 -11.76 -8.73
C THR A 123 27.41 -12.42 -7.93
N ALA A 124 27.53 -13.71 -7.63
CA ALA A 124 26.53 -14.45 -6.86
C ALA A 124 26.38 -13.95 -5.40
N THR A 125 27.38 -13.23 -4.87
CA THR A 125 27.34 -12.67 -3.51
C THR A 125 26.97 -11.19 -3.48
N MET A 126 26.72 -10.57 -4.64
CA MET A 126 26.50 -9.14 -4.75
C MET A 126 25.01 -8.79 -4.77
N ASP A 127 24.67 -7.65 -4.18
CA ASP A 127 23.36 -7.05 -4.35
C ASP A 127 23.21 -6.34 -5.72
N ALA A 128 22.00 -5.83 -5.99
CA ALA A 128 21.69 -5.18 -7.25
C ALA A 128 22.52 -3.91 -7.52
N SER A 129 22.76 -3.07 -6.50
CA SER A 129 23.57 -1.86 -6.66
C SER A 129 25.03 -2.17 -6.97
N GLN A 130 25.56 -3.23 -6.35
CA GLN A 130 26.93 -3.71 -6.53
C GLN A 130 27.12 -4.34 -7.92
N LEU A 131 26.14 -5.13 -8.38
CA LEU A 131 26.12 -5.67 -9.75
C LEU A 131 26.02 -4.55 -10.79
N ALA A 132 25.17 -3.55 -10.55
CA ALA A 132 25.06 -2.38 -11.43
C ALA A 132 26.39 -1.61 -11.51
N ALA A 133 27.05 -1.38 -10.38
CA ALA A 133 28.37 -0.74 -10.34
C ALA A 133 29.41 -1.58 -11.09
N LEU A 134 29.46 -2.89 -10.89
CA LEU A 134 30.38 -3.79 -11.62
C LEU A 134 30.12 -3.75 -13.13
N ALA A 135 28.86 -3.79 -13.57
CA ALA A 135 28.51 -3.71 -14.97
C ALA A 135 28.96 -2.38 -15.61
N LEU A 136 28.77 -1.27 -14.90
CA LEU A 136 29.25 0.05 -15.32
C LEU A 136 30.79 0.09 -15.38
N ALA A 137 31.49 -0.42 -14.36
CA ALA A 137 32.95 -0.48 -14.34
C ALA A 137 33.51 -1.27 -15.53
N LEU A 138 32.94 -2.46 -15.81
CA LEU A 138 33.32 -3.29 -16.95
C LEU A 138 33.08 -2.56 -18.28
N HIS A 139 31.95 -1.87 -18.41
CA HIS A 139 31.63 -1.08 -19.60
C HIS A 139 32.64 0.05 -19.83
N HIS A 140 32.94 0.85 -18.80
CA HIS A 140 33.94 1.92 -18.88
C HIS A 140 35.34 1.40 -19.20
N ASN A 141 35.70 0.21 -18.72
CA ASN A 141 36.96 -0.47 -19.05
C ASN A 141 36.96 -1.19 -20.42
N GLY A 142 35.92 -1.00 -21.24
CA GLY A 142 35.79 -1.56 -22.58
C GLY A 142 35.51 -3.07 -22.62
N ASP A 143 35.01 -3.65 -21.53
CA ASP A 143 34.61 -5.06 -21.46
C ASP A 143 33.08 -5.22 -21.55
N THR A 144 32.55 -4.87 -22.72
CA THR A 144 31.12 -4.92 -23.00
C THR A 144 30.53 -6.32 -22.85
N ALA A 145 31.31 -7.39 -23.10
CA ALA A 145 30.82 -8.76 -23.01
C ALA A 145 30.53 -9.16 -21.55
N ASN A 146 31.48 -8.93 -20.64
CA ASN A 146 31.25 -9.20 -19.22
C ASN A 146 30.24 -8.22 -18.62
N ALA A 147 30.28 -6.94 -19.01
CA ALA A 147 29.31 -5.94 -18.57
C ALA A 147 27.86 -6.40 -18.84
N ASN A 148 27.60 -6.90 -20.04
CA ASN A 148 26.30 -7.46 -20.41
C ASN A 148 25.93 -8.72 -19.62
N ARG A 149 26.89 -9.61 -19.34
CA ARG A 149 26.62 -10.81 -18.52
C ARG A 149 26.25 -10.46 -17.08
N VAL A 150 26.93 -9.48 -16.49
CA VAL A 150 26.60 -8.96 -15.15
C VAL A 150 25.22 -8.30 -15.17
N LEU A 151 24.90 -7.55 -16.23
CA LEU A 151 23.58 -6.94 -16.41
C LEU A 151 22.46 -7.99 -16.55
N ASP A 152 22.70 -9.13 -17.21
CA ASP A 152 21.75 -10.25 -17.26
C ASP A 152 21.49 -10.85 -15.87
N THR A 153 22.55 -10.94 -15.05
CA THR A 153 22.44 -11.38 -13.66
C THR A 153 21.66 -10.37 -12.82
N LEU A 154 21.91 -9.07 -13.00
CA LEU A 154 21.13 -8.01 -12.36
C LEU A 154 19.64 -8.15 -12.71
N LEU A 155 19.31 -8.28 -14.00
CA LEU A 155 17.93 -8.40 -14.47
C LEU A 155 17.21 -9.65 -13.95
N SER A 156 17.92 -10.74 -13.64
CA SER A 156 17.30 -11.95 -13.08
C SER A 156 16.91 -11.82 -11.61
N LEU A 157 17.50 -10.86 -10.88
CA LEU A 157 17.17 -10.56 -9.48
C LEU A 157 15.98 -9.61 -9.31
N ALA A 158 15.49 -9.03 -10.40
CA ALA A 158 14.42 -8.05 -10.36
C ALA A 158 13.09 -8.64 -9.88
N LYS A 159 12.32 -7.82 -9.16
CA LYS A 159 10.90 -8.07 -8.86
C LYS A 159 10.05 -7.31 -9.87
N GLU A 160 9.38 -8.07 -10.73
CA GLU A 160 8.63 -7.52 -11.86
C GLU A 160 7.12 -7.73 -11.67
N THR A 161 6.36 -6.66 -11.89
CA THR A 161 4.90 -6.68 -12.04
C THR A 161 4.52 -6.34 -13.48
N THR A 162 3.23 -6.24 -13.78
CA THR A 162 2.75 -5.79 -15.09
C THR A 162 3.30 -4.41 -15.45
N THR A 163 3.40 -3.48 -14.49
CA THR A 163 3.72 -2.07 -14.73
C THR A 163 5.06 -1.61 -14.15
N THR A 164 5.57 -2.28 -13.13
CA THR A 164 6.75 -1.87 -12.38
C THR A 164 7.80 -2.95 -12.32
N LEU A 165 9.05 -2.55 -12.09
CA LEU A 165 10.17 -3.44 -11.89
C LEU A 165 11.12 -2.79 -10.89
N TYR A 166 11.63 -3.54 -9.92
CA TYR A 166 12.55 -2.99 -8.92
C TYR A 166 13.48 -4.06 -8.34
N TRP A 167 14.49 -3.62 -7.61
CA TRP A 167 15.45 -4.49 -6.94
C TRP A 167 15.40 -4.27 -5.44
N PRO A 168 14.80 -5.20 -4.68
CA PRO A 168 14.75 -5.07 -3.23
C PRO A 168 16.12 -5.23 -2.60
N LEU A 169 16.29 -4.70 -1.40
CA LEU A 169 17.40 -5.01 -0.53
C LEU A 169 17.39 -6.52 -0.22
N THR A 170 18.54 -7.16 -0.39
CA THR A 170 18.73 -8.59 -0.09
C THR A 170 19.49 -8.73 1.22
N GLY A 171 18.98 -9.55 2.13
CA GLY A 171 19.63 -9.81 3.44
C GLY A 171 18.94 -9.09 4.59
N ASP A 172 19.60 -9.08 5.74
CA ASP A 172 19.12 -8.36 6.92
C ASP A 172 19.39 -6.85 6.74
N TYR A 173 18.35 -6.04 6.86
CA TYR A 173 18.47 -4.57 6.86
C TYR A 173 19.41 -4.10 7.98
N TRP A 174 19.48 -4.83 9.09
CA TRP A 174 20.36 -4.55 10.22
C TRP A 174 21.78 -5.11 10.05
N ASP A 175 22.08 -5.79 8.93
CA ASP A 175 23.46 -6.17 8.62
C ASP A 175 24.31 -4.90 8.48
N TRP A 176 25.41 -4.82 9.24
CA TRP A 176 26.35 -3.72 9.23
C TRP A 176 26.82 -3.35 7.81
N ARG A 177 26.87 -4.31 6.87
CA ARG A 177 27.18 -4.06 5.45
C ARG A 177 26.17 -3.16 4.75
N SER A 178 24.88 -3.32 5.06
CA SER A 178 23.79 -2.49 4.54
C SER A 178 23.93 -1.04 5.02
N TRP A 179 24.37 -0.85 6.27
CA TRP A 179 24.65 0.47 6.84
C TRP A 179 25.91 1.10 6.25
N GLN A 180 26.97 0.32 6.09
CA GLN A 180 28.23 0.79 5.51
C GLN A 180 28.06 1.28 4.07
N SER A 181 27.25 0.58 3.27
CA SER A 181 26.97 0.92 1.88
C SER A 181 25.77 1.86 1.69
N MET A 182 25.08 2.24 2.77
CA MET A 182 23.83 3.03 2.74
C MET A 182 22.81 2.45 1.75
N ALA A 183 22.54 1.16 1.88
CA ALA A 183 21.71 0.41 0.95
C ALA A 183 20.21 0.63 1.18
N SER A 184 19.46 0.68 0.09
CA SER A 184 17.99 0.76 0.07
C SER A 184 17.44 0.23 -1.26
N ASP A 185 16.16 -0.15 -1.28
CA ASP A 185 15.46 -0.60 -2.49
C ASP A 185 15.53 0.47 -3.59
N GLU A 186 15.38 1.73 -3.21
CA GLU A 186 15.46 2.89 -4.09
C GLU A 186 16.85 3.08 -4.66
N LYS A 187 17.91 2.97 -3.83
CA LYS A 187 19.30 3.06 -4.32
C LYS A 187 19.64 1.90 -5.25
N ASN A 188 19.27 0.68 -4.89
CA ASN A 188 19.46 -0.51 -5.73
C ASN A 188 18.81 -0.31 -7.10
N THR A 189 17.54 0.11 -7.09
CA THR A 189 16.79 0.34 -8.32
C THR A 189 17.35 1.52 -9.13
N ALA A 190 17.78 2.60 -8.49
CA ALA A 190 18.36 3.76 -9.16
C ALA A 190 19.70 3.45 -9.85
N LEU A 191 20.58 2.68 -9.20
CA LEU A 191 21.84 2.25 -9.83
C LEU A 191 21.59 1.24 -10.96
N ALA A 192 20.61 0.35 -10.80
CA ALA A 192 20.19 -0.54 -11.88
C ALA A 192 19.64 0.23 -13.09
N VAL A 193 18.83 1.27 -12.85
CA VAL A 193 18.36 2.19 -13.89
C VAL A 193 19.52 2.88 -14.59
N LYS A 194 20.52 3.37 -13.85
CA LYS A 194 21.74 3.95 -14.43
C LYS A 194 22.49 2.95 -15.31
N ALA A 195 22.71 1.72 -14.83
CA ALA A 195 23.36 0.67 -15.61
C ALA A 195 22.57 0.32 -16.89
N LEU A 196 21.25 0.20 -16.79
CA LEU A 196 20.40 -0.07 -17.95
C LEU A 196 20.40 1.08 -18.96
N ALA A 197 20.29 2.32 -18.51
CA ALA A 197 20.34 3.49 -19.38
C ALA A 197 21.67 3.57 -20.15
N THR A 198 22.78 3.26 -19.48
CA THR A 198 24.12 3.30 -20.11
C THR A 198 24.37 2.12 -21.05
N LEU A 199 24.04 0.89 -20.64
CA LEU A 199 24.43 -0.32 -21.38
C LEU A 199 23.36 -0.81 -22.37
N ARG A 200 22.07 -0.64 -22.04
CA ARG A 200 20.93 -1.17 -22.80
C ARG A 200 19.71 -0.21 -22.76
N PRO A 201 19.81 1.01 -23.29
CA PRO A 201 18.72 2.00 -23.21
C PRO A 201 17.42 1.56 -23.89
N ALA A 202 17.48 0.58 -24.80
CA ALA A 202 16.32 0.00 -25.47
C ALA A 202 15.68 -1.19 -24.72
N GLU A 203 16.18 -1.58 -23.54
CA GLU A 203 15.59 -2.65 -22.73
C GLU A 203 14.18 -2.24 -22.24
N PRO A 204 13.11 -2.97 -22.61
CA PRO A 204 11.73 -2.61 -22.25
C PRO A 204 11.50 -2.47 -20.73
N ARG A 205 12.27 -3.21 -19.92
CA ARG A 205 12.21 -3.16 -18.45
C ARG A 205 12.74 -1.85 -17.85
N LEU A 206 13.52 -1.05 -18.58
CA LEU A 206 14.00 0.25 -18.11
C LEU A 206 12.83 1.18 -17.74
N ALA A 207 11.82 1.26 -18.59
CA ALA A 207 10.63 2.09 -18.35
C ALA A 207 9.86 1.64 -17.09
N LYS A 208 9.80 0.32 -16.82
CA LYS A 208 9.16 -0.22 -15.60
C LYS A 208 9.93 0.16 -14.33
N ALA A 209 11.27 0.18 -14.40
CA ALA A 209 12.11 0.58 -13.27
C ALA A 209 12.04 2.09 -13.00
N VAL A 210 12.03 2.91 -14.06
CA VAL A 210 11.76 4.35 -13.96
C VAL A 210 10.40 4.60 -13.33
N ARG A 211 9.36 3.91 -13.80
CA ARG A 211 8.01 4.02 -13.23
C ARG A 211 8.00 3.67 -11.74
N TRP A 212 8.66 2.57 -11.34
CA TRP A 212 8.74 2.21 -9.92
C TRP A 212 9.42 3.30 -9.09
N LEU A 213 10.52 3.89 -9.56
CA LEU A 213 11.15 5.02 -8.86
C LEU A 213 10.15 6.18 -8.71
N LEU A 214 9.51 6.62 -9.80
CA LEU A 214 8.56 7.73 -9.75
C LEU A 214 7.39 7.46 -8.79
N GLU A 215 6.90 6.22 -8.72
CA GLU A 215 5.83 5.79 -7.81
C GLU A 215 6.26 5.64 -6.34
N ASN A 216 7.57 5.54 -6.05
CA ASN A 216 8.11 5.46 -4.70
C ASN A 216 8.79 6.77 -4.25
N ARG A 217 8.61 7.84 -5.03
CA ARG A 217 9.02 9.19 -4.61
C ARG A 217 8.15 9.65 -3.44
N GLN A 218 8.79 10.05 -2.34
CA GLN A 218 8.17 10.58 -1.14
C GLN A 218 8.46 12.09 -1.04
N GLY A 219 7.44 12.91 -1.29
CA GLY A 219 7.58 14.36 -1.33
C GLY A 219 8.64 14.81 -2.34
N ALA A 220 9.73 15.43 -1.87
CA ALA A 220 10.79 15.94 -2.73
C ALA A 220 11.85 14.89 -3.12
N GLY A 221 11.89 13.70 -2.51
CA GLY A 221 12.98 12.73 -2.69
C GLY A 221 12.53 11.26 -2.60
N TRP A 222 13.48 10.36 -2.31
CA TRP A 222 13.31 8.90 -2.28
C TRP A 222 13.75 8.32 -0.93
N GLY A 223 13.03 8.64 0.14
CA GLY A 223 13.31 8.11 1.49
C GLY A 223 14.53 8.73 2.17
N ASP A 224 15.73 8.48 1.63
CA ASP A 224 17.01 8.93 2.18
C ASP A 224 17.85 9.74 1.17
N THR A 225 18.97 10.31 1.64
CA THR A 225 19.83 11.18 0.83
C THR A 225 20.58 10.43 -0.28
N GLN A 226 20.95 9.17 -0.07
CA GLN A 226 21.66 8.34 -1.04
C GLN A 226 20.73 7.87 -2.16
N ALA A 227 19.59 7.31 -1.79
CA ALA A 227 18.51 6.95 -2.70
C ALA A 227 18.08 8.15 -3.54
N THR A 228 17.87 9.31 -2.92
CA THR A 228 17.52 10.55 -3.64
C THR A 228 18.62 10.96 -4.63
N ALA A 229 19.90 10.92 -4.20
CA ALA A 229 21.01 11.29 -5.06
C ALA A 229 21.10 10.36 -6.28
N PHE A 230 21.11 9.05 -6.08
CA PHE A 230 21.23 8.08 -7.16
C PHE A 230 19.98 8.05 -8.05
N ALA A 231 18.78 8.22 -7.50
CA ALA A 231 17.55 8.31 -8.30
C ALA A 231 17.61 9.50 -9.27
N VAL A 232 18.01 10.68 -8.79
CA VAL A 232 18.19 11.85 -9.66
C VAL A 232 19.24 11.59 -10.74
N LEU A 233 20.39 11.02 -10.39
CA LEU A 233 21.45 10.72 -11.36
C LEU A 233 20.98 9.72 -12.42
N GLY A 234 20.38 8.60 -12.01
CA GLY A 234 19.88 7.57 -12.91
C GLY A 234 18.75 8.06 -13.82
N LEU A 235 17.82 8.88 -13.31
CA LEU A 235 16.75 9.47 -14.12
C LEU A 235 17.31 10.48 -15.14
N VAL A 236 18.33 11.26 -14.79
CA VAL A 236 19.03 12.13 -15.74
C VAL A 236 19.68 11.30 -16.86
N ASP A 237 20.32 10.17 -16.51
CA ASP A 237 20.93 9.29 -17.51
C ASP A 237 19.88 8.69 -18.45
N VAL A 238 18.70 8.31 -17.94
CA VAL A 238 17.58 7.85 -18.78
C VAL A 238 17.14 8.93 -19.75
N ILE A 239 16.90 10.16 -19.28
CA ILE A 239 16.46 11.28 -20.13
C ILE A 239 17.46 11.51 -21.27
N LYS A 240 18.76 11.45 -20.95
CA LYS A 240 19.85 11.59 -21.92
C LYS A 240 19.92 10.41 -22.90
N ALA A 241 19.93 9.18 -22.40
CA ALA A 241 20.17 7.98 -23.19
C ALA A 241 19.00 7.63 -24.12
N THR A 242 17.77 7.93 -23.71
CA THR A 242 16.56 7.65 -24.49
C THR A 242 16.13 8.83 -25.36
N GLY A 243 16.78 9.99 -25.21
CA GLY A 243 16.48 11.19 -25.98
C GLY A 243 15.07 11.72 -25.73
N GLU A 244 14.54 11.64 -24.50
CA GLU A 244 13.13 11.97 -24.21
C GLU A 244 12.76 13.40 -24.65
N LEU A 245 13.71 14.33 -24.57
CA LEU A 245 13.49 15.71 -24.97
C LEU A 245 13.75 16.00 -26.45
N GLN A 246 14.17 15.00 -27.22
CA GLN A 246 14.24 15.11 -28.68
C GLN A 246 12.94 14.64 -29.36
N SER A 247 11.88 14.43 -28.57
CA SER A 247 10.55 14.03 -29.04
C SER A 247 10.03 14.98 -30.12
N ASN A 248 9.84 14.45 -31.33
CA ASN A 248 9.28 15.19 -32.46
C ASN A 248 8.34 14.30 -33.28
N TYR A 249 7.10 14.17 -32.82
CA TYR A 249 6.12 13.29 -33.43
C TYR A 249 4.69 13.82 -33.28
N ASP A 250 3.84 13.41 -34.21
CA ASP A 250 2.40 13.56 -34.06
C ASP A 250 1.86 12.33 -33.36
N TYR A 251 0.93 12.50 -32.42
CA TYR A 251 0.20 11.41 -31.80
C TYR A 251 -1.28 11.45 -32.18
N THR A 252 -1.88 10.27 -32.25
CA THR A 252 -3.33 10.12 -32.40
C THR A 252 -3.86 9.07 -31.43
N VAL A 253 -5.07 9.30 -30.94
CA VAL A 253 -5.80 8.40 -30.06
C VAL A 253 -7.15 8.13 -30.70
N LYS A 254 -7.44 6.86 -30.98
CA LYS A 254 -8.67 6.42 -31.63
C LYS A 254 -9.39 5.40 -30.76
N LEU A 255 -10.69 5.61 -30.53
CA LEU A 255 -11.58 4.64 -29.90
C LEU A 255 -12.48 4.03 -30.95
N ASN A 256 -12.41 2.71 -31.13
CA ASN A 256 -13.20 1.97 -32.12
C ASN A 256 -13.05 2.55 -33.55
N GLY A 257 -11.85 3.03 -33.89
CA GLY A 257 -11.54 3.68 -35.17
C GLY A 257 -11.89 5.16 -35.26
N GLN A 258 -12.67 5.71 -34.32
CA GLN A 258 -12.99 7.13 -34.26
C GLN A 258 -11.87 7.91 -33.55
N LEU A 259 -11.37 8.98 -34.17
CA LEU A 259 -10.40 9.89 -33.57
C LEU A 259 -11.02 10.61 -32.36
N ILE A 260 -10.39 10.47 -31.19
CA ILE A 260 -10.81 11.08 -29.92
C ILE A 260 -9.74 12.02 -29.32
N GLY A 261 -8.54 12.02 -29.88
CA GLY A 261 -7.48 12.97 -29.53
C GLY A 261 -6.33 12.92 -30.52
N SER A 262 -5.66 14.05 -30.69
CA SER A 262 -4.44 14.15 -31.48
C SER A 262 -3.64 15.37 -31.05
N GLY A 263 -2.36 15.39 -31.38
CA GLY A 263 -1.50 16.55 -31.17
C GLY A 263 -0.10 16.29 -31.71
N THR A 264 0.75 17.30 -31.56
CA THR A 264 2.17 17.25 -31.95
C THR A 264 3.01 17.48 -30.71
N ILE A 265 3.99 16.60 -30.48
CA ILE A 265 5.03 16.79 -29.47
C ILE A 265 6.26 17.30 -30.17
N THR A 266 6.78 18.43 -29.70
CA THR A 266 8.08 18.98 -30.10
C THR A 266 9.04 18.96 -28.92
N PRO A 267 10.35 19.18 -29.13
CA PRO A 267 11.30 19.31 -28.03
C PRO A 267 10.90 20.35 -26.97
N GLN A 268 10.24 21.43 -27.39
CA GLN A 268 9.79 22.51 -26.50
C GLN A 268 8.54 22.12 -25.68
N SER A 269 7.71 21.22 -26.20
CA SER A 269 6.51 20.74 -25.51
C SER A 269 6.69 19.38 -24.84
N ALA A 270 7.85 18.73 -25.00
CA ALA A 270 8.12 17.37 -24.50
C ALA A 270 7.95 17.24 -22.97
N ALA A 271 8.24 18.31 -22.23
CA ALA A 271 8.05 18.36 -20.77
C ALA A 271 6.64 18.81 -20.33
N GLN A 272 5.76 19.19 -21.27
CA GLN A 272 4.41 19.65 -20.96
C GLN A 272 3.45 18.46 -20.86
N SER A 273 2.67 18.40 -19.78
CA SER A 273 1.65 17.38 -19.62
C SER A 273 0.53 17.57 -20.65
N LEU A 274 0.14 16.48 -21.31
CA LEU A 274 -1.02 16.47 -22.20
C LEU A 274 -2.31 16.43 -21.37
N PRO A 275 -3.37 17.15 -21.80
CA PRO A 275 -4.66 17.06 -21.13
C PRO A 275 -5.22 15.64 -21.21
N PRO A 276 -5.83 15.12 -20.13
CA PRO A 276 -6.38 13.77 -20.12
C PRO A 276 -7.57 13.66 -21.07
N ILE A 277 -7.67 12.55 -21.78
CA ILE A 277 -8.86 12.21 -22.58
C ILE A 277 -9.83 11.44 -21.69
N THR A 278 -10.92 12.08 -21.28
CA THR A 278 -11.96 11.43 -20.47
C THR A 278 -13.02 10.78 -21.35
N LEU A 279 -13.22 9.48 -21.16
CA LEU A 279 -14.25 8.71 -21.85
C LEU A 279 -15.34 8.31 -20.86
N THR A 280 -16.59 8.49 -21.25
CA THR A 280 -17.76 8.01 -20.50
C THR A 280 -18.24 6.68 -21.08
N GLY A 281 -19.00 5.91 -20.29
CA GLY A 281 -19.60 4.66 -20.77
C GLY A 281 -20.48 4.81 -22.01
N LYS A 282 -21.02 6.01 -22.29
CA LYS A 282 -21.82 6.31 -23.48
C LYS A 282 -21.01 6.26 -24.79
N GLN A 283 -19.69 6.44 -24.71
CA GLN A 283 -18.78 6.39 -25.85
C GLN A 283 -18.27 4.97 -26.11
N LEU A 284 -18.53 4.04 -25.19
CA LEU A 284 -18.16 2.64 -25.32
C LEU A 284 -19.31 1.86 -25.96
N THR A 285 -18.96 0.88 -26.77
CA THR A 285 -19.92 -0.09 -27.31
C THR A 285 -19.99 -1.32 -26.42
N ALA A 286 -21.12 -2.04 -26.45
CA ALA A 286 -21.20 -3.35 -25.81
C ALA A 286 -20.14 -4.29 -26.41
N GLY A 287 -19.44 -5.05 -25.56
CA GLY A 287 -18.36 -5.94 -25.97
C GLY A 287 -16.98 -5.27 -26.01
N VAL A 288 -16.14 -5.70 -26.96
CA VAL A 288 -14.73 -5.27 -27.03
C VAL A 288 -14.65 -3.86 -27.59
N ASN A 289 -14.03 -2.96 -26.83
CA ASN A 289 -13.65 -1.63 -27.28
C ASN A 289 -12.15 -1.61 -27.57
N ARG A 290 -11.74 -1.09 -28.73
CA ARG A 290 -10.34 -0.97 -29.13
C ARG A 290 -9.88 0.47 -29.01
N LEU A 291 -8.96 0.73 -28.08
CA LEU A 291 -8.22 1.98 -28.02
C LEU A 291 -6.90 1.80 -28.76
N LEU A 292 -6.67 2.63 -29.77
CA LEU A 292 -5.46 2.66 -30.57
C LEU A 292 -4.74 3.99 -30.30
N ILE A 293 -3.51 3.92 -29.81
CA ILE A 293 -2.63 5.07 -29.58
C ILE A 293 -1.46 4.91 -30.55
N GLU A 294 -1.29 5.88 -31.44
CA GLU A 294 -0.29 5.84 -32.50
C GLU A 294 0.55 7.11 -32.44
N ARG A 295 1.81 6.99 -32.86
CA ARG A 295 2.71 8.11 -33.11
C ARG A 295 3.28 8.03 -34.51
N SER A 296 3.62 9.15 -35.12
CA SER A 296 4.04 9.21 -36.53
C SER A 296 5.45 8.69 -36.78
N ASN A 297 6.32 8.64 -35.76
CA ASN A 297 7.68 8.12 -35.85
C ASN A 297 8.21 7.66 -34.48
N ASP A 298 9.42 7.09 -34.46
CA ASP A 298 10.06 6.53 -33.26
C ASP A 298 10.99 7.50 -32.50
N THR A 299 10.98 8.79 -32.83
CA THR A 299 11.83 9.77 -32.13
C THR A 299 11.21 10.15 -30.78
N GLY A 300 11.93 9.94 -29.68
CA GLY A 300 11.43 10.17 -28.31
C GLY A 300 10.43 9.11 -27.84
N SER A 301 9.68 9.44 -26.77
CA SER A 301 8.77 8.50 -26.09
C SER A 301 7.43 9.15 -25.80
N LEU A 302 6.33 8.43 -26.06
CA LEU A 302 4.97 8.83 -25.69
C LEU A 302 4.52 8.00 -24.49
N TYR A 303 4.60 8.60 -23.30
CA TYR A 303 4.11 7.98 -22.08
C TYR A 303 2.61 8.24 -21.93
N TYR A 304 1.85 7.18 -21.64
CA TYR A 304 0.43 7.28 -21.35
C TYR A 304 0.04 6.34 -20.21
N SER A 305 -1.01 6.70 -19.50
CA SER A 305 -1.65 5.87 -18.50
C SER A 305 -3.15 5.79 -18.80
N MET A 306 -3.72 4.60 -18.59
CA MET A 306 -5.14 4.36 -18.78
C MET A 306 -5.75 3.94 -17.46
N LEU A 307 -6.75 4.69 -17.00
CA LEU A 307 -7.51 4.38 -15.80
C LEU A 307 -8.96 4.12 -16.21
N LEU A 308 -9.48 2.95 -15.84
CA LEU A 308 -10.87 2.59 -16.04
C LEU A 308 -11.55 2.44 -14.68
N ASN A 309 -12.50 3.33 -14.38
CA ASN A 309 -13.41 3.16 -13.27
C ASN A 309 -14.70 2.51 -13.76
N GLN A 310 -15.00 1.31 -13.29
CA GLN A 310 -16.18 0.55 -13.68
C GLN A 310 -17.01 0.19 -12.44
N GLN A 311 -18.32 0.41 -12.54
CA GLN A 311 -19.31 -0.11 -11.61
C GLN A 311 -20.08 -1.23 -12.29
N LEU A 312 -20.14 -2.39 -11.65
CA LEU A 312 -20.91 -3.53 -12.13
C LEU A 312 -22.28 -3.49 -11.46
N TYR A 313 -23.32 -3.26 -12.25
CA TYR A 313 -24.70 -3.32 -11.82
C TYR A 313 -25.25 -4.72 -12.09
N TYR A 314 -25.95 -5.29 -11.13
CA TYR A 314 -26.59 -6.59 -11.24
C TYR A 314 -28.06 -6.46 -10.87
N ASP A 315 -28.94 -7.06 -11.67
CA ASP A 315 -30.35 -7.22 -11.31
C ASP A 315 -30.45 -8.30 -10.23
N GLY A 316 -30.64 -7.87 -8.98
CA GLY A 316 -30.62 -8.75 -7.81
C GLY A 316 -29.21 -9.12 -7.35
N PHE A 317 -29.01 -10.34 -6.84
CA PHE A 317 -27.71 -10.79 -6.33
C PHE A 317 -27.04 -11.71 -7.33
N THR A 318 -25.94 -11.24 -7.92
CA THR A 318 -25.00 -12.09 -8.65
C THR A 318 -23.74 -12.25 -7.82
N PRO A 319 -23.37 -13.47 -7.38
CA PRO A 319 -22.15 -13.68 -6.63
C PRO A 319 -20.92 -13.25 -7.44
N VAL A 320 -20.06 -12.44 -6.82
CA VAL A 320 -18.72 -12.17 -7.32
C VAL A 320 -17.69 -12.87 -6.45
N THR A 321 -16.64 -13.37 -7.09
CA THR A 321 -15.51 -14.00 -6.40
C THR A 321 -14.49 -12.95 -5.94
N SER A 322 -13.63 -13.37 -5.02
CA SER A 322 -12.45 -12.60 -4.67
C SER A 322 -11.57 -12.38 -5.90
N ARG A 323 -10.84 -11.27 -5.89
CA ARG A 323 -9.86 -10.94 -6.93
C ARG A 323 -8.66 -10.28 -6.28
N ASP A 324 -7.48 -10.77 -6.64
CA ASP A 324 -6.19 -10.23 -6.25
C ASP A 324 -5.58 -9.48 -7.44
N GLN A 325 -5.30 -8.18 -7.26
CA GLN A 325 -4.53 -7.34 -8.16
C GLN A 325 -3.39 -6.65 -7.38
N GLY A 326 -2.64 -7.42 -6.59
CA GLY A 326 -1.53 -6.96 -5.73
C GLY A 326 -1.86 -6.92 -4.24
N LEU A 327 -3.13 -7.16 -3.90
CA LEU A 327 -3.63 -7.38 -2.55
C LEU A 327 -4.65 -8.53 -2.61
N ALA A 328 -4.44 -9.57 -1.82
CA ALA A 328 -5.45 -10.60 -1.64
C ALA A 328 -6.30 -10.28 -0.41
N MET A 329 -7.62 -10.45 -0.50
CA MET A 329 -8.55 -10.19 0.60
C MET A 329 -9.60 -11.30 0.69
N THR A 330 -9.85 -11.78 1.91
CA THR A 330 -10.96 -12.69 2.23
C THR A 330 -11.69 -12.23 3.48
N ARG A 331 -12.97 -12.56 3.57
CA ARG A 331 -13.85 -12.19 4.69
C ARG A 331 -14.51 -13.44 5.27
N SER A 332 -14.50 -13.56 6.59
CA SER A 332 -15.20 -14.63 7.33
C SER A 332 -16.01 -14.05 8.49
N TYR A 333 -17.06 -14.77 8.86
CA TYR A 333 -17.94 -14.44 9.98
C TYR A 333 -17.85 -15.54 11.04
N ARG A 334 -17.84 -15.15 12.31
CA ARG A 334 -17.86 -16.05 13.46
C ARG A 334 -18.90 -15.58 14.46
N LEU A 335 -19.85 -16.46 14.82
CA LEU A 335 -20.80 -16.19 15.91
C LEU A 335 -20.03 -16.11 17.24
N VAL A 336 -20.22 -15.02 17.99
CA VAL A 336 -19.58 -14.76 19.28
C VAL A 336 -20.57 -14.95 20.43
N GLU A 337 -21.78 -14.43 20.27
CA GLU A 337 -22.87 -14.51 21.25
C GLU A 337 -24.16 -14.85 20.50
N GLY A 338 -24.91 -15.86 20.94
CA GLY A 338 -26.13 -16.29 20.29
C GLY A 338 -26.27 -17.81 20.22
N THR A 339 -27.30 -18.28 19.52
CA THR A 339 -27.54 -19.72 19.30
C THR A 339 -27.27 -20.09 17.85
N PRO A 340 -26.25 -20.91 17.56
CA PRO A 340 -25.94 -21.30 16.19
C PRO A 340 -27.10 -22.08 15.56
N ARG A 341 -27.31 -21.87 14.26
CA ARG A 341 -28.35 -22.56 13.49
C ARG A 341 -27.74 -23.50 12.46
N ASN A 342 -28.41 -24.63 12.22
CA ASN A 342 -27.95 -25.63 11.24
C ASN A 342 -28.10 -25.15 9.77
N ASP A 343 -28.95 -24.16 9.53
CA ASP A 343 -29.19 -23.56 8.21
C ASP A 343 -28.19 -22.44 7.86
N GLY A 344 -27.24 -22.13 8.78
CA GLY A 344 -26.25 -21.08 8.61
C GLY A 344 -26.80 -19.66 8.74
N ALA A 345 -28.07 -19.49 9.12
CA ALA A 345 -28.65 -18.19 9.41
C ALA A 345 -28.22 -17.68 10.81
N TYR A 346 -28.34 -16.38 11.00
CA TYR A 346 -28.25 -15.73 12.31
C TYR A 346 -29.65 -15.43 12.84
N ASN A 347 -29.81 -15.27 14.14
CA ASN A 347 -31.03 -14.76 14.74
C ASN A 347 -30.86 -13.26 15.04
N VAL A 348 -31.96 -12.51 15.05
CA VAL A 348 -31.97 -11.16 15.64
C VAL A 348 -31.40 -11.23 17.06
N GLY A 349 -30.46 -10.35 17.36
CA GLY A 349 -29.73 -10.28 18.63
C GLY A 349 -28.35 -10.96 18.61
N ASP A 350 -28.05 -11.85 17.65
CA ASP A 350 -26.76 -12.54 17.59
C ASP A 350 -25.60 -11.53 17.39
N LEU A 351 -24.51 -11.71 18.15
CA LEU A 351 -23.26 -10.96 17.99
C LEU A 351 -22.29 -11.76 17.11
N VAL A 352 -21.79 -11.12 16.07
CA VAL A 352 -20.93 -11.75 15.05
C VAL A 352 -19.63 -10.96 14.92
N GLU A 353 -18.51 -11.67 14.97
CA GLU A 353 -17.20 -11.14 14.61
C GLU A 353 -16.96 -11.32 13.12
N VAL A 354 -16.61 -10.23 12.45
CA VAL A 354 -16.11 -10.23 11.08
C VAL A 354 -14.59 -10.23 11.12
N THR A 355 -13.95 -11.08 10.31
CA THR A 355 -12.50 -11.08 10.12
C THR A 355 -12.18 -10.88 8.65
N LEU A 356 -11.33 -9.89 8.37
CA LEU A 356 -10.74 -9.61 7.07
C LEU A 356 -9.29 -10.09 7.08
N ALA A 357 -8.98 -11.11 6.28
CA ALA A 357 -7.60 -11.52 6.06
C ALA A 357 -7.10 -10.87 4.77
N VAL A 358 -6.06 -10.03 4.91
CA VAL A 358 -5.45 -9.26 3.83
C VAL A 358 -4.00 -9.70 3.68
N ALA A 359 -3.59 -10.10 2.48
CA ALA A 359 -2.22 -10.51 2.20
C ALA A 359 -1.58 -9.64 1.12
N SER A 360 -0.33 -9.26 1.33
CA SER A 360 0.47 -8.55 0.32
C SER A 360 1.84 -9.18 0.12
N SER A 361 2.25 -9.28 -1.14
CA SER A 361 3.59 -9.76 -1.53
C SER A 361 4.67 -8.67 -1.43
N GLN A 362 4.28 -7.43 -1.18
CA GLN A 362 5.15 -6.26 -1.11
C GLN A 362 4.73 -5.36 0.06
N GLU A 363 5.60 -4.43 0.45
CA GLU A 363 5.22 -3.38 1.37
C GLU A 363 4.39 -2.32 0.63
N LEU A 364 3.30 -1.88 1.25
CA LEU A 364 2.40 -0.86 0.69
C LEU A 364 2.15 0.26 1.68
N TRP A 365 2.01 1.48 1.16
CA TRP A 365 1.79 2.68 1.96
C TRP A 365 0.39 3.24 1.72
N TYR A 366 -0.22 3.79 2.79
CA TYR A 366 -1.54 4.41 2.79
C TYR A 366 -2.64 3.49 2.22
N VAL A 367 -2.76 2.28 2.77
CA VAL A 367 -3.77 1.29 2.40
C VAL A 367 -5.08 1.57 3.12
N LEU A 368 -6.16 1.66 2.35
CA LEU A 368 -7.54 1.68 2.84
C LEU A 368 -8.15 0.29 2.68
N ILE A 369 -8.62 -0.29 3.77
CA ILE A 369 -9.38 -1.53 3.79
C ILE A 369 -10.83 -1.16 4.14
N SER A 370 -11.75 -1.32 3.20
CA SER A 370 -13.17 -0.98 3.37
C SER A 370 -14.03 -2.23 3.25
N ASP A 371 -14.82 -2.52 4.26
CA ASP A 371 -15.74 -3.67 4.30
C ASP A 371 -17.20 -3.24 4.49
N PRO A 372 -18.03 -3.28 3.43
CA PRO A 372 -19.46 -3.01 3.54
C PRO A 372 -20.16 -4.08 4.39
N ILE A 373 -21.05 -3.65 5.29
CA ILE A 373 -21.80 -4.56 6.17
C ILE A 373 -23.13 -4.99 5.54
N PRO A 374 -23.66 -6.19 5.86
CA PRO A 374 -25.03 -6.55 5.53
C PRO A 374 -26.05 -5.61 6.21
N ALA A 375 -27.05 -5.12 5.48
CA ALA A 375 -28.05 -4.19 6.01
C ALA A 375 -28.91 -4.71 7.18
N GLY A 376 -28.88 -6.03 7.47
CA GLY A 376 -29.52 -6.62 8.64
C GLY A 376 -28.70 -6.55 9.93
N PHE A 377 -27.52 -5.95 9.87
CA PHE A 377 -26.56 -5.88 10.96
C PHE A 377 -26.14 -4.43 11.22
N GLU A 378 -25.82 -4.14 12.47
CA GLU A 378 -25.23 -2.88 12.89
C GLU A 378 -23.87 -3.13 13.52
N VAL A 379 -22.89 -2.29 13.21
CA VAL A 379 -21.55 -2.40 13.81
C VAL A 379 -21.66 -2.09 15.29
N VAL A 380 -21.09 -2.96 16.12
CA VAL A 380 -20.92 -2.68 17.54
C VAL A 380 -19.65 -1.86 17.66
N GLU A 381 -19.80 -0.55 17.80
CA GLU A 381 -18.66 0.33 18.03
C GLU A 381 -18.10 0.06 19.42
N GLU A 382 -16.92 -0.55 19.47
CA GLU A 382 -16.26 -0.93 20.72
C GLU A 382 -15.79 0.31 21.49
N ARG A 383 -15.60 1.46 20.79
CA ARG A 383 -15.29 2.77 21.40
C ARG A 383 -15.83 3.92 20.53
N MET A 384 -16.80 4.70 21.02
CA MET A 384 -17.00 6.06 20.50
C MET A 384 -15.70 6.82 20.76
N ASN A 385 -14.89 7.04 19.72
CA ASN A 385 -13.69 7.86 19.80
C ASN A 385 -14.13 9.31 20.03
N GLN A 386 -14.45 9.67 21.28
CA GLN A 386 -14.48 11.06 21.68
C GLN A 386 -13.04 11.54 21.59
N ALA A 387 -12.71 12.19 20.49
CA ALA A 387 -11.58 13.12 20.44
C ALA A 387 -11.88 14.30 21.38
N SER A 388 -11.98 14.03 22.69
CA SER A 388 -11.79 14.99 23.75
C SER A 388 -10.49 14.60 24.41
N TRP A 389 -9.45 15.34 24.06
CA TRP A 389 -8.20 15.44 24.79
C TRP A 389 -8.42 15.32 26.31
N GLY A 390 -7.83 14.29 26.91
CA GLY A 390 -7.90 14.06 28.35
C GLY A 390 -6.97 12.94 28.79
N GLY A 391 -5.72 13.30 29.12
CA GLY A 391 -4.81 12.43 29.85
C GLY A 391 -3.57 12.00 29.06
N TYR A 392 -2.47 12.71 29.25
CA TYR A 392 -1.13 12.22 28.96
C TYR A 392 -0.88 10.92 29.73
N ASN A 393 -1.07 9.74 29.12
CA ASN A 393 -0.18 8.58 29.32
C ASN A 393 -0.47 7.29 28.52
N ASP A 394 -1.41 7.24 27.59
CA ASP A 394 -1.49 6.08 26.69
C ASP A 394 -0.70 6.38 25.39
N PHE A 395 0.56 5.97 25.37
CA PHE A 395 1.31 5.82 24.12
C PHE A 395 0.66 4.69 23.31
N PHE A 396 -0.38 5.01 22.53
CA PHE A 396 -1.05 4.05 21.66
C PHE A 396 -0.16 3.73 20.45
N TRP A 397 0.40 2.52 20.44
CA TRP A 397 1.22 2.02 19.35
C TRP A 397 0.31 1.41 18.26
N TRP A 398 0.19 2.10 17.10
CA TRP A 398 -0.40 1.53 15.88
C TRP A 398 0.10 0.11 15.50
N PRO A 399 1.33 -0.37 15.84
CA PRO A 399 1.70 -1.76 15.57
C PRO A 399 0.93 -2.82 16.36
N GLU A 400 0.22 -2.48 17.44
CA GLU A 400 -0.54 -3.48 18.22
C GLU A 400 -1.83 -3.92 17.51
N TRP A 401 -2.44 -3.04 16.71
CA TRP A 401 -3.70 -3.28 16.00
C TRP A 401 -3.52 -3.39 14.48
N GLY A 402 -2.37 -2.99 13.95
CA GLY A 402 -2.05 -3.08 12.52
C GLY A 402 -2.74 -2.02 11.64
N TYR A 403 -3.41 -1.03 12.23
CA TYR A 403 -4.03 0.12 11.55
C TYR A 403 -3.88 1.41 12.37
N ASN A 404 -3.95 2.55 11.70
CA ASN A 404 -3.86 3.89 12.30
C ASN A 404 -5.22 4.42 12.76
N GLN A 405 -6.28 4.13 12.00
CA GLN A 405 -7.64 4.60 12.26
C GLN A 405 -8.64 3.54 11.81
N LYS A 406 -9.70 3.35 12.57
CA LYS A 406 -10.87 2.56 12.21
C LYS A 406 -12.10 3.46 12.25
N ASP A 407 -12.85 3.50 11.15
CA ASP A 407 -14.10 4.22 11.05
C ASP A 407 -15.23 3.21 10.85
N ALA A 408 -16.11 3.06 11.85
CA ALA A 408 -17.39 2.38 11.64
C ALA A 408 -18.44 3.36 11.16
N ARG A 409 -19.10 3.02 10.07
CA ARG A 409 -20.23 3.76 9.49
C ARG A 409 -21.45 2.84 9.44
N ASP A 410 -22.60 3.44 9.19
CA ASP A 410 -23.88 2.72 9.09
C ASP A 410 -23.86 1.60 8.03
N ASP A 411 -23.04 1.73 6.98
CA ASP A 411 -23.01 0.79 5.85
C ASP A 411 -21.67 0.07 5.63
N ARG A 412 -20.61 0.40 6.39
CA ARG A 412 -19.27 -0.19 6.22
C ARG A 412 -18.36 0.04 7.43
N VAL A 413 -17.30 -0.74 7.52
CA VAL A 413 -16.15 -0.49 8.41
C VAL A 413 -14.91 -0.25 7.56
N GLU A 414 -14.18 0.82 7.86
CA GLU A 414 -12.94 1.21 7.16
C GLU A 414 -11.74 1.15 8.11
N PHE A 415 -10.62 0.59 7.66
CA PHE A 415 -9.33 0.59 8.35
C PHE A 415 -8.31 1.34 7.50
N PHE A 416 -7.67 2.35 8.08
CA PHE A 416 -6.61 3.13 7.45
C PHE A 416 -5.24 2.64 7.94
N VAL A 417 -4.39 2.21 7.02
CA VAL A 417 -3.08 1.63 7.32
C VAL A 417 -2.01 2.42 6.59
N THR A 418 -1.22 3.21 7.33
CA THR A 418 -0.13 4.04 6.78
C THR A 418 0.93 3.18 6.14
N ARG A 419 1.26 2.05 6.76
CA ARG A 419 2.27 1.10 6.29
C ARG A 419 1.77 -0.33 6.50
N LEU A 420 1.45 -1.00 5.40
CA LEU A 420 1.11 -2.42 5.37
C LEU A 420 2.37 -3.20 4.97
N TRP A 421 2.94 -3.92 5.93
CA TRP A 421 4.12 -4.75 5.69
C TRP A 421 3.81 -5.89 4.71
N ARG A 422 4.85 -6.44 4.08
CA ARG A 422 4.72 -7.70 3.34
C ARG A 422 4.26 -8.82 4.29
N GLY A 423 3.32 -9.66 3.85
CA GLY A 423 2.83 -10.80 4.60
C GLY A 423 1.31 -10.80 4.77
N ASP A 424 0.85 -11.58 5.75
CA ASP A 424 -0.56 -11.76 6.08
C ASP A 424 -0.97 -10.89 7.26
N HIS A 425 -2.10 -10.21 7.12
CA HIS A 425 -2.67 -9.29 8.11
C HIS A 425 -4.12 -9.66 8.39
N ARG A 426 -4.57 -9.42 9.62
CA ARG A 426 -5.94 -9.69 10.04
C ARG A 426 -6.54 -8.47 10.70
N TYR A 427 -7.74 -8.11 10.27
CA TYR A 427 -8.53 -7.02 10.82
C TYR A 427 -9.88 -7.57 11.25
N SER A 428 -10.36 -7.21 12.44
CA SER A 428 -11.64 -7.68 12.94
C SER A 428 -12.49 -6.58 13.53
N TYR A 429 -13.81 -6.81 13.53
CA TYR A 429 -14.78 -5.96 14.20
C TYR A 429 -16.04 -6.78 14.55
N LEU A 430 -16.81 -6.30 15.51
CA LEU A 430 -18.08 -6.89 15.91
C LEU A 430 -19.27 -6.20 15.24
N MET A 431 -20.29 -6.98 14.89
CA MET A 431 -21.60 -6.49 14.45
C MET A 431 -22.71 -7.31 15.08
N ARG A 432 -23.87 -6.70 15.34
CA ARG A 432 -25.05 -7.37 15.90
C ARG A 432 -26.14 -7.47 14.85
N ALA A 433 -26.78 -8.62 14.76
CA ALA A 433 -27.96 -8.81 13.90
C ALA A 433 -29.16 -8.05 14.49
N THR A 434 -29.72 -7.10 13.76
CA THR A 434 -30.81 -6.24 14.24
C THR A 434 -32.11 -6.46 13.48
N THR A 435 -32.04 -6.63 12.16
CA THR A 435 -33.22 -6.71 11.29
C THR A 435 -33.30 -8.05 10.61
N ALA A 436 -34.46 -8.72 10.74
CA ALA A 436 -34.73 -9.99 10.07
C ALA A 436 -34.88 -9.80 8.55
N GLY A 437 -34.28 -10.69 7.77
CA GLY A 437 -34.33 -10.64 6.31
C GLY A 437 -33.17 -11.36 5.64
N ALA A 438 -33.21 -11.41 4.30
CA ALA A 438 -32.14 -11.93 3.47
C ALA A 438 -31.37 -10.77 2.83
N PHE A 439 -30.09 -10.64 3.17
CA PHE A 439 -29.26 -9.50 2.77
C PHE A 439 -28.12 -9.94 1.86
N SER A 440 -27.84 -9.10 0.87
CA SER A 440 -26.64 -9.24 0.04
C SER A 440 -25.52 -8.43 0.67
N VAL A 441 -24.33 -9.04 0.77
CA VAL A 441 -23.14 -8.36 1.27
C VAL A 441 -22.20 -8.08 0.12
N LEU A 442 -21.92 -6.79 -0.08
CA LEU A 442 -20.94 -6.36 -1.07
C LEU A 442 -19.54 -6.90 -0.71
N PRO A 443 -18.65 -7.08 -1.68
CA PRO A 443 -17.25 -7.38 -1.41
C PRO A 443 -16.58 -6.31 -0.53
N GLY A 444 -15.79 -6.74 0.44
CA GLY A 444 -14.78 -5.87 1.02
C GLY A 444 -13.66 -5.59 0.01
N THR A 445 -13.00 -4.45 0.15
CA THR A 445 -11.93 -3.98 -0.75
C THR A 445 -10.71 -3.53 0.05
N ALA A 446 -9.53 -3.73 -0.52
CA ALA A 446 -8.27 -3.20 0.02
C ALA A 446 -7.48 -2.54 -1.11
N THR A 447 -7.06 -1.30 -0.95
CA THR A 447 -6.30 -0.56 -1.98
C THR A 447 -5.42 0.54 -1.36
N PRO A 448 -4.18 0.76 -1.83
CA PRO A 448 -3.43 1.96 -1.52
C PRO A 448 -4.11 3.19 -2.13
N MET A 449 -4.38 4.21 -1.33
CA MET A 449 -5.12 5.42 -1.73
C MET A 449 -4.49 6.15 -2.94
N TYR A 450 -3.19 6.00 -3.13
CA TYR A 450 -2.42 6.68 -4.18
C TYR A 450 -1.87 5.74 -5.26
N LYS A 451 -2.19 4.45 -5.21
CA LYS A 451 -1.84 3.45 -6.24
C LYS A 451 -3.06 2.57 -6.59
N PRO A 452 -4.10 3.16 -7.22
CA PRO A 452 -5.39 2.48 -7.43
C PRO A 452 -5.31 1.27 -8.35
N GLU A 453 -4.23 1.09 -9.10
CA GLU A 453 -3.95 -0.13 -9.87
C GLU A 453 -3.67 -1.35 -8.97
N VAL A 454 -3.19 -1.13 -7.74
CA VAL A 454 -2.98 -2.17 -6.73
C VAL A 454 -4.25 -2.26 -5.88
N TRP A 455 -4.94 -3.39 -5.96
CA TRP A 455 -6.14 -3.58 -5.15
C TRP A 455 -6.49 -5.05 -4.98
N GLY A 456 -7.36 -5.32 -4.01
CA GLY A 456 -7.94 -6.61 -3.73
C GLY A 456 -9.42 -6.47 -3.39
N ARG A 457 -10.20 -7.52 -3.67
CA ARG A 457 -11.56 -7.63 -3.13
C ARG A 457 -11.86 -9.03 -2.61
N SER A 458 -12.70 -9.13 -1.60
CA SER A 458 -13.27 -10.38 -1.13
C SER A 458 -14.35 -10.91 -2.09
N ALA A 459 -14.87 -12.11 -1.81
CA ALA A 459 -16.12 -12.55 -2.43
C ALA A 459 -17.33 -11.82 -1.83
N SER A 460 -18.39 -11.65 -2.62
CA SER A 460 -19.72 -11.26 -2.08
C SER A 460 -20.40 -12.45 -1.42
N GLN A 461 -21.25 -12.21 -0.44
CA GLN A 461 -21.99 -13.26 0.28
C GLN A 461 -23.46 -12.89 0.43
N ARG A 462 -24.30 -13.87 0.75
CA ARG A 462 -25.65 -13.64 1.27
C ARG A 462 -25.69 -14.03 2.73
N VAL A 463 -26.36 -13.22 3.54
CA VAL A 463 -26.57 -13.49 4.96
C VAL A 463 -28.06 -13.47 5.23
N LEU A 464 -28.54 -14.47 5.99
CA LEU A 464 -29.92 -14.57 6.43
C LEU A 464 -29.99 -14.26 7.92
N VAL A 465 -30.85 -13.33 8.29
CA VAL A 465 -31.22 -13.06 9.69
C VAL A 465 -32.66 -13.54 9.88
N ALA A 466 -32.82 -14.59 10.66
CA ALA A 466 -34.11 -15.10 11.07
C ALA A 466 -34.75 -14.14 12.10
N PRO A 467 -36.09 -13.98 12.07
CA PRO A 467 -36.79 -13.20 13.08
C PRO A 467 -36.49 -13.73 14.48
N GLU A 468 -36.56 -12.82 15.45
CA GLU A 468 -36.47 -13.18 16.85
C GLU A 468 -37.42 -14.36 17.12
N ARG A 469 -36.88 -15.44 17.67
CA ARG A 469 -37.71 -16.53 18.14
C ARG A 469 -38.45 -15.95 19.33
N LEU A 470 -39.67 -15.45 19.11
CA LEU A 470 -40.59 -15.16 20.20
C LEU A 470 -40.53 -16.37 21.12
N ALA A 471 -39.97 -16.20 22.31
CA ALA A 471 -40.03 -17.25 23.32
C ALA A 471 -41.51 -17.64 23.39
N ALA A 472 -41.81 -18.94 23.26
CA ALA A 472 -43.17 -19.40 23.48
C ALA A 472 -43.65 -18.76 24.78
N GLN A 473 -44.74 -17.99 24.73
CA GLN A 473 -45.24 -17.35 25.94
C GLN A 473 -45.28 -18.41 27.04
N PRO A 474 -44.64 -18.17 28.20
CA PRO A 474 -44.74 -19.13 29.29
C PRO A 474 -46.24 -19.34 29.54
N THR A 475 -46.64 -20.60 29.73
CA THR A 475 -48.02 -20.91 30.11
C THR A 475 -48.28 -20.22 31.44
N LEU A 476 -48.89 -19.03 31.41
CA LEU A 476 -49.31 -18.33 32.61
C LEU A 476 -50.46 -19.15 33.19
N ALA A 477 -50.31 -19.61 34.43
CA ALA A 477 -51.40 -20.25 35.16
C ALA A 477 -52.36 -19.15 35.66
N GLY A 478 -53.49 -18.94 34.98
CA GLY A 478 -54.55 -18.00 35.35
C GLY A 478 -55.35 -17.54 34.11
N ASP A 479 -56.67 -17.40 34.22
CA ASP A 479 -57.57 -17.04 33.11
C ASP A 479 -57.27 -15.63 32.57
N PHE A 480 -56.79 -15.58 31.32
CA PHE A 480 -56.58 -14.36 30.52
C PHE A 480 -57.33 -14.43 29.18
N ASP A 481 -58.28 -15.37 29.01
CA ASP A 481 -58.78 -15.76 27.68
C ASP A 481 -60.05 -15.03 27.23
N HIS A 482 -60.57 -14.09 28.04
CA HIS A 482 -61.80 -13.34 27.76
C HIS A 482 -63.02 -14.23 27.43
N SER A 483 -62.99 -15.53 27.76
CA SER A 483 -64.04 -16.50 27.41
C SER A 483 -65.28 -16.41 28.30
N CYS A 484 -65.24 -15.54 29.32
CA CYS A 484 -66.33 -15.30 30.25
C CYS A 484 -66.77 -16.59 30.99
N GLN A 485 -65.84 -17.54 31.18
CA GLN A 485 -66.06 -18.78 31.93
C GLN A 485 -65.37 -18.73 33.29
N VAL A 486 -66.11 -19.01 34.35
CA VAL A 486 -65.54 -19.07 35.70
C VAL A 486 -64.70 -20.34 35.85
N THR A 487 -63.40 -20.20 36.05
CA THR A 487 -62.46 -21.32 36.19
C THR A 487 -62.25 -21.72 37.66
N ALA A 488 -61.58 -22.85 37.88
CA ALA A 488 -61.15 -23.26 39.23
C ALA A 488 -60.19 -22.25 39.88
N PHE A 489 -59.45 -21.49 39.07
CA PHE A 489 -58.56 -20.44 39.56
C PHE A 489 -59.37 -19.24 40.09
N ASP A 490 -60.42 -18.83 39.37
CA ASP A 490 -61.27 -17.71 39.77
C ASP A 490 -62.05 -18.02 41.05
N THR A 491 -62.54 -19.25 41.21
CA THR A 491 -63.23 -19.68 42.43
C THR A 491 -62.28 -19.72 43.63
N GLN A 492 -61.01 -20.11 43.44
CA GLN A 492 -59.99 -20.06 44.50
C GLN A 492 -59.61 -18.63 44.87
N LEU A 493 -59.48 -17.73 43.90
CA LEU A 493 -59.19 -16.31 44.13
C LEU A 493 -60.33 -15.63 44.90
N ALA A 494 -61.58 -15.89 44.51
CA ALA A 494 -62.76 -15.38 45.19
C ALA A 494 -62.87 -15.89 46.64
N ALA A 495 -62.66 -17.20 46.85
CA ALA A 495 -62.68 -17.79 48.19
C ALA A 495 -61.57 -17.22 49.09
N ALA A 496 -60.39 -16.93 48.55
CA ALA A 496 -59.29 -16.30 49.28
C ALA A 496 -59.59 -14.83 49.64
N ALA A 497 -60.16 -14.05 48.71
CA ALA A 497 -60.58 -12.67 48.95
C ALA A 497 -61.65 -12.55 50.05
N TRP A 498 -62.57 -13.51 50.12
CA TRP A 498 -63.63 -13.56 51.15
C TRP A 498 -63.11 -13.73 52.57
N GLN A 499 -61.94 -14.37 52.75
CA GLN A 499 -61.29 -14.44 54.07
C GLN A 499 -60.67 -13.10 54.49
N THR A 500 -60.66 -12.09 53.62
CA THR A 500 -59.94 -10.82 53.84
C THR A 500 -60.81 -9.57 53.90
N THR A 501 -62.12 -9.64 53.57
CA THR A 501 -63.00 -8.45 53.50
C THR A 501 -64.28 -8.62 54.32
N ASN A 502 -64.60 -7.61 55.15
CA ASN A 502 -65.76 -7.56 56.07
C ASN A 502 -67.13 -7.26 55.40
N SER A 503 -67.31 -7.58 54.12
CA SER A 503 -68.51 -7.25 53.35
C SER A 503 -69.56 -8.37 53.39
N ARG A 504 -70.83 -8.02 53.62
CA ARG A 504 -71.96 -8.95 53.64
C ARG A 504 -72.20 -9.50 52.23
N HIS A 505 -71.89 -10.78 52.02
CA HIS A 505 -72.16 -11.48 50.77
C HIS A 505 -73.00 -12.72 51.08
N ASP A 506 -74.32 -12.53 51.13
CA ASP A 506 -75.29 -13.63 51.19
C ASP A 506 -75.62 -14.01 49.74
N LEU A 507 -75.07 -15.14 49.28
CA LEU A 507 -75.19 -15.61 47.90
C LEU A 507 -76.33 -16.60 47.71
N ASN A 508 -76.77 -17.25 48.79
CA ASN A 508 -77.86 -18.21 48.75
C ASN A 508 -79.23 -17.58 49.10
N GLY A 509 -79.25 -16.34 49.58
CA GLY A 509 -80.43 -15.53 49.87
C GLY A 509 -81.10 -15.84 51.22
N ASP A 510 -80.42 -16.53 52.13
CA ASP A 510 -80.97 -16.96 53.43
C ASP A 510 -80.79 -15.94 54.57
N GLY A 511 -80.11 -14.83 54.31
CA GLY A 511 -79.83 -13.75 55.25
C GLY A 511 -78.68 -14.02 56.22
N ILE A 512 -77.96 -15.14 56.09
CA ILE A 512 -76.87 -15.57 56.97
C ILE A 512 -75.60 -15.80 56.14
N VAL A 513 -74.57 -15.00 56.38
CA VAL A 513 -73.26 -15.21 55.73
C VAL A 513 -72.51 -16.33 56.45
N ASP A 514 -72.44 -17.53 55.85
CA ASP A 514 -71.73 -18.68 56.41
C ASP A 514 -70.91 -19.48 55.37
N LEU A 515 -70.30 -20.60 55.78
CA LEU A 515 -69.46 -21.44 54.91
C LEU A 515 -70.20 -22.00 53.68
N ARG A 516 -71.54 -22.02 53.69
CA ARG A 516 -72.37 -22.44 52.56
C ARG A 516 -72.34 -21.42 51.42
N ASP A 517 -72.15 -20.13 51.71
CA ASP A 517 -71.95 -19.11 50.67
C ASP A 517 -70.61 -19.28 49.96
N VAL A 518 -69.57 -19.67 50.69
CA VAL A 518 -68.26 -20.00 50.12
C VAL A 518 -68.34 -21.27 49.26
N ALA A 519 -69.12 -22.26 49.68
CA ALA A 519 -69.36 -23.47 48.91
C ALA A 519 -70.18 -23.20 47.62
N ALA A 520 -71.08 -22.20 47.62
CA ALA A 520 -71.84 -21.80 46.44
C ALA A 520 -70.93 -21.28 45.31
N VAL A 521 -69.83 -20.59 45.63
CA VAL A 521 -68.83 -20.12 44.64
C VAL A 521 -68.21 -21.29 43.87
N GLY A 522 -67.95 -22.42 44.54
CA GLY A 522 -67.43 -23.62 43.88
C GLY A 522 -68.38 -24.22 42.85
N SER A 523 -69.70 -24.01 43.01
CA SER A 523 -70.70 -24.48 42.04
C SER A 523 -70.75 -23.66 40.75
N TRP A 524 -70.07 -22.51 40.70
CA TRP A 524 -70.01 -21.65 39.53
C TRP A 524 -68.89 -22.01 38.57
N GLN A 525 -68.02 -22.98 38.92
CA GLN A 525 -66.98 -23.45 38.02
C GLN A 525 -67.63 -24.01 36.73
N GLY A 526 -67.30 -23.40 35.58
CA GLY A 526 -67.92 -23.70 34.28
C GLY A 526 -69.15 -22.85 33.94
N ALA A 527 -69.57 -21.91 34.79
CA ALA A 527 -70.59 -20.94 34.46
C ALA A 527 -70.07 -19.93 33.42
N THR A 528 -70.95 -19.50 32.51
CA THR A 528 -70.66 -18.46 31.50
C THR A 528 -71.37 -17.16 31.86
N CYS A 529 -70.80 -16.00 31.53
CA CYS A 529 -71.47 -14.72 31.73
C CYS A 529 -72.79 -14.65 30.94
N GLY A 530 -73.93 -14.61 31.64
CA GLY A 530 -75.26 -14.47 31.06
C GLY A 530 -76.32 -14.22 32.12
#